data_AF-A0A927BB21-F1
#
_entry.id   AF-A0A927BB21-F1
#
_cell.length_a   1.000
_cell.length_b   1.000
_cell.length_c   1.000
_cell.angle_alpha   90.00
_cell.angle_beta   90.00
_cell.angle_gamma   90.00
#
_symmetry.space_group_name_H-M   'P 1'
#
loop_
_entity.id
_entity.type
_entity.pdbx_description
1 polymer ?
#
loop_
_entity_poly.entity_id
_entity_poly.type
_entity_poly.pdbx_seq_one_letter_code
_entity_poly.pdbx_strand_id
1 'polypeptide(L)'
;MSSYSEILNAIKRQYPFDRWRKYYTDASEHESCAEVQQAFDELIARLIELGPEAPEAQKKQAFQTAIEATNEHEDLIMTIEREDLCELTNTITEACGLNPDDYGSGEGLASEWREW
;
A
#
# COMPACT_ATOMS: atom_id res chain seq x y z
N MET A 1 -10.10 16.23 15.64
CA MET A 1 -9.36 15.01 15.31
C MET A 1 -9.99 14.46 14.04
N SER A 2 -9.20 14.15 13.03
CA SER A 2 -9.71 13.48 11.83
C SER A 2 -10.14 12.06 12.20
N SER A 3 -11.24 11.58 11.63
CA SER A 3 -11.71 10.21 11.80
C SER A 3 -10.76 9.21 11.10
N TYR A 4 -10.82 7.95 11.53
CA TYR A 4 -10.02 6.86 10.95
C TYR A 4 -10.12 6.78 9.42
N SER A 5 -11.34 6.89 8.87
CA SER A 5 -11.57 6.87 7.43
C SER A 5 -11.07 8.14 6.73
N GLU A 6 -11.14 9.31 7.36
CA GLU A 6 -10.57 10.54 6.80
C GLU A 6 -9.04 10.47 6.73
N ILE A 7 -8.39 9.89 7.76
CA ILE A 7 -6.94 9.69 7.77
C ILE A 7 -6.53 8.77 6.62
N LEU A 8 -7.16 7.59 6.51
CA LEU A 8 -6.83 6.63 5.45
C LEU A 8 -7.13 7.17 4.05
N ASN A 9 -8.24 7.88 3.85
CA ASN A 9 -8.52 8.51 2.56
C ASN A 9 -7.56 9.66 2.22
N ALA A 10 -7.01 10.36 3.22
CA ALA A 10 -6.03 11.42 2.98
C ALA A 10 -4.71 10.88 2.41
N ILE A 11 -4.36 9.61 2.70
CA ILE A 11 -3.15 8.95 2.18
C ILE A 11 -3.18 8.84 0.66
N LYS A 12 -4.35 8.73 0.04
CA LYS A 12 -4.48 8.68 -1.43
C LYS A 12 -3.86 9.88 -2.15
N ARG A 13 -3.69 11.01 -1.45
CA ARG A 13 -3.01 12.22 -1.98
C ARG A 13 -1.49 12.05 -2.10
N GLN A 14 -0.94 11.05 -1.43
CA GLN A 14 0.48 10.70 -1.42
C GLN A 14 0.81 9.59 -2.43
N TYR A 15 -0.21 9.09 -3.15
CA TYR A 15 -0.01 8.04 -4.15
C TYR A 15 1.00 8.45 -5.23
N PRO A 16 1.96 7.58 -5.55
CA PRO A 16 2.99 7.88 -6.54
C PRO A 16 2.51 7.64 -7.98
N PHE A 17 1.34 7.02 -8.18
CA PHE A 17 0.87 6.53 -9.48
C PHE A 17 0.72 7.62 -10.55
N ASP A 18 0.24 8.82 -10.20
CA ASP A 18 0.16 9.95 -11.14
C ASP A 18 1.54 10.46 -11.56
N ARG A 19 2.56 10.29 -10.72
CA ARG A 19 3.94 10.58 -11.07
C ARG A 19 4.49 9.48 -12.00
N TRP A 20 4.27 8.22 -11.68
CA TRP A 20 4.74 7.08 -12.48
C TRP A 20 4.19 7.11 -13.91
N ARG A 21 2.88 7.33 -14.08
CA ARG A 21 2.23 7.45 -15.40
C ARG A 21 2.83 8.52 -16.31
N LYS A 22 3.50 9.54 -15.77
CA LYS A 22 4.18 10.57 -16.59
C LYS A 22 5.46 10.05 -17.25
N TYR A 23 6.05 8.99 -16.70
CA TYR A 23 7.28 8.38 -17.20
C TYR A 23 7.03 7.15 -18.07
N TYR A 24 5.90 6.48 -17.88
CA TYR A 24 5.50 5.34 -18.70
C TYR A 24 5.09 5.75 -20.11
N THR A 25 5.59 5.00 -21.08
CA THR A 25 5.35 5.24 -22.51
C THR A 25 4.43 4.22 -23.14
N ASP A 26 4.36 3.01 -22.56
CA ASP A 26 3.62 1.89 -23.13
C ASP A 26 2.27 1.70 -22.45
N ALA A 27 1.24 1.38 -23.23
CA ALA A 27 -0.12 1.21 -22.72
C ALA A 27 -0.20 0.11 -21.63
N SER A 28 0.63 -0.93 -21.73
CA SER A 28 0.72 -1.99 -20.72
C SER A 28 1.27 -1.50 -19.38
N GLU A 29 2.22 -0.56 -19.38
CA GLU A 29 2.74 0.04 -18.13
C GLU A 29 1.66 0.88 -17.44
N HIS A 30 0.85 1.60 -18.23
CA HIS A 30 -0.30 2.35 -17.71
C HIS A 30 -1.38 1.44 -17.12
N GLU A 31 -1.63 0.28 -17.75
CA GLU A 31 -2.56 -0.74 -17.26
C GLU A 31 -2.06 -1.35 -15.95
N SER A 32 -0.83 -1.88 -15.91
CA SER A 32 -0.23 -2.43 -14.69
C SER A 32 -0.20 -1.38 -13.57
N CYS A 33 0.10 -0.11 -13.87
CA CYS A 33 0.07 0.97 -12.89
C CYS A 33 -1.34 1.22 -12.32
N ALA A 34 -2.38 1.09 -13.15
CA ALA A 34 -3.76 1.21 -12.69
C ALA A 34 -4.17 0.03 -11.80
N GLU A 35 -3.71 -1.19 -12.10
CA GLU A 35 -3.97 -2.38 -11.30
C GLU A 35 -3.26 -2.32 -9.94
N VAL A 36 -2.00 -1.88 -9.90
CA VAL A 36 -1.29 -1.62 -8.63
C VAL A 36 -1.98 -0.51 -7.84
N GLN A 37 -2.41 0.58 -8.47
CA GLN A 37 -3.19 1.61 -7.78
C GLN A 37 -4.47 1.04 -7.17
N GLN A 38 -5.18 0.20 -7.94
CA GLN A 38 -6.42 -0.43 -7.48
C GLN A 38 -6.18 -1.32 -6.26
N ALA A 39 -5.09 -2.08 -6.21
CA ALA A 39 -4.74 -2.90 -5.05
C ALA A 39 -4.61 -2.05 -3.75
N PHE A 40 -3.98 -0.88 -3.84
CA PHE A 40 -3.88 0.05 -2.70
C PHE A 40 -5.21 0.75 -2.38
N ASP A 41 -6.02 1.08 -3.38
CA ASP A 41 -7.36 1.61 -3.16
C ASP A 41 -8.27 0.61 -2.43
N GLU A 42 -8.18 -0.67 -2.79
CA GLU A 42 -8.88 -1.79 -2.14
C GLU A 42 -8.35 -2.04 -0.73
N LEU A 43 -7.03 -1.96 -0.50
CA LEU A 43 -6.44 -1.99 0.84
C LEU A 43 -7.05 -0.92 1.75
N ILE A 44 -7.05 0.34 1.30
CA ILE A 44 -7.61 1.46 2.06
C ILE A 44 -9.10 1.24 2.34
N ALA A 45 -9.88 0.83 1.33
CA ALA A 45 -11.29 0.53 1.51
C ALA A 45 -11.51 -0.57 2.55
N ARG A 46 -10.73 -1.65 2.47
CA ARG A 46 -10.82 -2.79 3.38
C ARG A 46 -10.48 -2.41 4.81
N LEU A 47 -9.42 -1.63 5.01
CA LEU A 47 -9.04 -1.12 6.34
C LEU A 47 -10.16 -0.25 6.92
N ILE A 48 -10.76 0.63 6.11
CA ILE A 48 -11.90 1.46 6.53
C ILE A 48 -13.09 0.60 6.98
N GLU A 49 -13.43 -0.45 6.22
CA GLU A 49 -14.50 -1.38 6.57
C GLU A 49 -14.24 -2.14 7.88
N LEU A 50 -13.00 -2.60 8.07
CA LEU A 50 -12.56 -3.28 9.28
C LEU A 50 -12.62 -2.35 10.50
N GLY A 51 -12.23 -1.10 10.31
CA GLY A 51 -12.22 -0.07 11.35
C GLY A 51 -10.99 -0.16 12.28
N PRO A 52 -10.83 0.86 13.17
CA PRO A 52 -9.63 1.00 13.99
C PRO A 52 -9.43 -0.13 15.00
N GLU A 53 -10.52 -0.71 15.51
CA GLU A 53 -10.50 -1.77 16.54
C GLU A 53 -10.36 -3.18 15.95
N ALA A 54 -10.24 -3.32 14.62
CA ALA A 54 -10.09 -4.62 14.01
C ALA A 54 -8.80 -5.32 14.46
N PRO A 55 -8.82 -6.66 14.64
CA PRO A 55 -7.63 -7.42 14.99
C PRO A 55 -6.49 -7.18 14.00
N GLU A 56 -5.26 -7.10 14.52
CA GLU A 56 -4.04 -6.97 13.73
C GLU A 56 -3.98 -7.97 12.58
N ALA A 57 -4.29 -9.26 12.85
CA ALA A 57 -4.26 -10.30 11.83
C ALA A 57 -5.16 -10.00 10.62
N GLN A 58 -6.33 -9.36 10.83
CA GLN A 58 -7.22 -8.99 9.73
C GLN A 58 -6.68 -7.81 8.93
N LYS A 59 -6.05 -6.84 9.61
CA LYS A 59 -5.37 -5.72 8.94
C LYS A 59 -4.18 -6.23 8.14
N LYS A 60 -3.31 -7.06 8.73
CA LYS A 60 -2.18 -7.71 8.04
C LYS A 60 -2.62 -8.50 6.82
N GLN A 61 -3.71 -9.25 6.91
CA GLN A 61 -4.26 -9.97 5.76
C GLN A 61 -4.65 -9.03 4.61
N ALA A 62 -5.22 -7.86 4.90
CA ALA A 62 -5.53 -6.87 3.88
C ALA A 62 -4.26 -6.35 3.18
N PHE A 63 -3.19 -6.08 3.94
CA PHE A 63 -1.89 -5.70 3.37
C PHE A 63 -1.30 -6.80 2.49
N GLN A 64 -1.31 -8.04 2.97
CA GLN A 64 -0.80 -9.17 2.22
C GLN A 64 -1.53 -9.30 0.87
N THR A 65 -2.86 -9.24 0.85
CA THR A 65 -3.63 -9.29 -0.41
C THR A 65 -3.24 -8.19 -1.39
N ALA A 66 -3.02 -6.96 -0.90
CA ALA A 66 -2.61 -5.85 -1.77
C ALA A 66 -1.19 -6.01 -2.31
N ILE A 67 -0.27 -6.53 -1.48
CA ILE A 67 1.12 -6.78 -1.87
C ILE A 67 1.22 -7.94 -2.87
N GLU A 68 0.49 -9.03 -2.63
CA GLU A 68 0.40 -10.16 -3.57
C GLU A 68 -0.14 -9.71 -4.94
N ALA A 69 -1.22 -8.90 -4.94
CA ALA A 69 -1.74 -8.31 -6.18
C ALA A 69 -0.73 -7.38 -6.87
N THR A 70 0.08 -6.66 -6.08
CA THR A 70 1.14 -5.80 -6.62
C THR A 70 2.29 -6.63 -7.20
N ASN A 71 2.66 -7.76 -6.59
CA ASN A 71 3.74 -8.64 -7.04
C ASN A 71 3.46 -9.31 -8.40
N GLU A 72 2.19 -9.44 -8.81
CA GLU A 72 1.83 -9.88 -10.17
C GLU A 72 2.35 -8.91 -11.26
N HIS A 73 2.76 -7.70 -10.89
CA HIS A 73 3.30 -6.67 -11.77
C HIS A 73 4.79 -6.39 -11.51
N GLU A 74 5.59 -7.40 -11.14
CA GLU A 74 7.02 -7.24 -10.79
C GLU A 74 7.85 -6.52 -11.87
N ASP A 75 7.51 -6.70 -13.15
CA ASP A 75 8.18 -6.04 -14.28
C ASP A 75 8.00 -4.51 -14.27
N LEU A 76 6.92 -4.00 -13.66
CA LEU A 76 6.68 -2.57 -13.47
C LEU A 76 7.45 -2.02 -12.25
N ILE A 77 7.68 -2.86 -11.23
CA ILE A 77 8.15 -2.44 -9.91
C ILE A 77 9.67 -2.51 -9.86
N MET A 78 10.28 -1.47 -10.42
CA MET A 78 11.72 -1.25 -10.36
C MET A 78 12.12 -0.64 -9.00
N THR A 79 13.40 -0.28 -8.83
CA THR A 79 13.92 0.22 -7.54
C THR A 79 13.16 1.42 -7.01
N ILE A 80 12.83 2.40 -7.86
CA ILE A 80 12.18 3.65 -7.43
C ILE A 80 10.72 3.38 -7.03
N GLU A 81 10.00 2.63 -7.86
CA GLU A 81 8.62 2.23 -7.61
C GLU A 81 8.52 1.42 -6.32
N ARG A 82 9.50 0.53 -6.08
CA ARG A 82 9.54 -0.26 -4.86
C ARG A 82 9.74 0.60 -3.62
N GLU A 83 10.66 1.57 -3.66
CA GLU A 83 10.89 2.50 -2.54
C GLU A 83 9.62 3.30 -2.24
N ASP A 84 8.96 3.85 -3.26
CA ASP A 84 7.70 4.57 -3.13
C ASP A 84 6.59 3.71 -2.49
N LEU A 85 6.47 2.45 -2.90
CA LEU A 85 5.47 1.52 -2.37
C LEU A 85 5.77 1.11 -0.93
N CYS A 86 7.05 0.93 -0.57
CA CYS A 86 7.44 0.68 0.82
C CYS A 86 7.07 1.86 1.72
N GLU A 87 7.37 3.09 1.31
CA GLU A 87 6.99 4.29 2.06
C GLU A 87 5.46 4.43 2.21
N LEU A 88 4.72 4.13 1.14
CA LEU A 88 3.26 4.13 1.16
C LEU A 88 2.71 3.08 2.14
N THR A 89 3.21 1.84 2.08
CA THR A 89 2.83 0.77 2.99
C THR A 89 3.11 1.12 4.45
N ASN A 90 4.23 1.77 4.75
CA ASN A 90 4.57 2.20 6.11
C ASN A 90 3.63 3.29 6.61
N THR A 91 3.32 4.27 5.76
CA THR A 91 2.34 5.31 6.06
C THR A 91 0.97 4.72 6.39
N ILE A 92 0.52 3.71 5.63
CA ILE A 92 -0.75 3.04 5.87
C ILE A 92 -0.69 2.19 7.15
N THR A 93 0.44 1.52 7.42
CA THR A 93 0.67 0.72 8.64
C THR A 93 0.43 1.57 9.89
N GLU A 94 1.08 2.73 9.98
CA GLU A 94 0.91 3.67 11.09
C GLU A 94 -0.53 4.21 11.16
N ALA A 95 -1.08 4.63 10.02
CA ALA A 95 -2.41 5.22 9.95
C ALA A 95 -3.53 4.25 10.37
N CYS A 96 -3.34 2.95 10.12
CA CYS A 96 -4.29 1.93 10.54
C CYS A 96 -4.13 1.49 12.01
N GLY A 97 -3.18 2.10 12.73
CA GLY A 97 -2.92 1.87 14.16
C GLY A 97 -2.07 0.64 14.45
N LEU A 98 -1.34 0.12 13.46
CA LEU A 98 -0.30 -0.89 13.68
C LEU A 98 1.01 -0.19 14.07
N ASN A 99 1.83 -0.88 14.85
CA ASN A 99 3.12 -0.36 15.28
C ASN A 99 4.23 -0.86 14.33
N PRO A 100 4.92 0.03 13.59
CA PRO A 100 5.99 -0.37 12.69
C PRO A 100 7.13 -1.12 13.37
N ASP A 101 7.41 -0.87 14.65
CA ASP A 101 8.46 -1.55 15.42
C ASP A 101 8.21 -3.07 15.58
N ASP A 102 6.96 -3.52 15.40
CA ASP A 102 6.61 -4.93 15.47
C ASP A 102 7.02 -5.70 14.18
N TYR A 103 7.50 -4.99 13.16
CA TYR A 103 7.86 -5.52 11.85
C TYR A 103 9.21 -4.98 11.39
N GLY A 104 10.05 -5.82 10.78
CA GLY A 104 11.19 -5.33 9.99
C GLY A 104 12.14 -4.32 10.64
N SER A 105 12.47 -4.46 11.92
CA SER A 105 13.29 -3.46 12.64
C SER A 105 12.74 -2.02 12.60
N GLY A 106 11.41 -1.84 12.54
CA GLY A 106 10.76 -0.53 12.47
C GLY A 106 10.32 -0.13 11.06
N GLU A 107 10.56 -0.98 10.06
CA GLU A 107 10.16 -0.72 8.67
C GLU A 107 8.71 -1.11 8.36
N GLY A 108 7.87 -1.40 9.37
CA GLY A 108 6.46 -1.67 9.18
C GLY A 108 6.19 -2.88 8.28
N LEU A 109 4.98 -2.99 7.72
CA LEU A 109 4.63 -4.13 6.87
C LEU A 109 5.33 -4.11 5.51
N ALA A 110 6.07 -3.05 5.16
CA ALA A 110 6.91 -3.06 3.96
C ALA A 110 8.07 -4.05 4.07
N SER A 111 8.54 -4.39 5.28
CA SER A 111 9.59 -5.39 5.46
C SER A 111 9.17 -6.79 5.07
N GLU A 112 7.87 -7.09 5.23
CA GLU A 112 7.28 -8.40 4.95
C GLU A 112 7.05 -8.61 3.44
N TRP A 113 7.21 -7.57 2.63
CA TRP A 113 6.93 -7.60 1.19
C TRP A 113 7.68 -8.73 0.47
N ARG A 114 8.92 -9.03 0.85
CA ARG A 114 9.70 -10.10 0.19
C ARG A 114 9.24 -11.51 0.55
N GLU A 115 8.51 -11.66 1.64
CA GLU A 115 8.04 -12.95 2.14
C GLU A 115 6.61 -13.27 1.66
N TRP A 116 5.92 -12.28 1.09
CA TRP A 116 4.59 -12.38 0.48
C TRP A 116 4.71 -12.32 -1.04
#